data_AF-A0A2G6EES4-F1
#
_entry.id   AF-A0A2G6EES4-F1
#
_cell.length_a   1.000
_cell.length_b   1.000
_cell.length_c   1.000
_cell.angle_alpha   90.00
_cell.angle_beta   90.00
_cell.angle_gamma   90.00
#
_symmetry.space_group_name_H-M   'P 1'
#
loop_
_entity.id
_entity.type
_entity.pdbx_description
1 polymer ?
#
loop_
_entity_poly.entity_id
_entity_poly.type
_entity_poly.pdbx_seq_one_letter_code
_entity_poly.pdbx_strand_id
1 'polypeptide(L)'
;MNKNTFLFLFFFSFSITFAQKDDFKKPNTLMPNGIEDLSDIQKLHRAFLPNKNKITKKNILTTGTVVDSIVIIGNNTIKYLYEYNSNGKIVLHTVQKFKDNEWINYYQETYNYDDRNNLILEFGQNWVNESWVNTWKYTYAYNDRNNKILRLWQNWKNEEWVNSEKYTYAHDDRNNLILELWQNWV
;
A
#
# COMPACT_ATOMS: atom_id res chain seq x y z
N MET A 1 25.87 33.74 44.38
CA MET A 1 25.71 32.41 43.75
C MET A 1 24.21 32.10 43.69
N ASN A 2 23.62 32.26 42.51
CA ASN A 2 22.20 32.02 42.23
C ASN A 2 21.94 30.52 41.97
N LYS A 3 20.79 30.02 42.44
CA LYS A 3 20.13 28.86 41.84
C LYS A 3 18.67 29.22 41.58
N ASN A 4 18.38 29.61 40.34
CA ASN A 4 17.02 29.66 39.82
C ASN A 4 16.62 28.23 39.43
N THR A 5 15.49 27.77 39.97
CA THR A 5 14.85 26.50 39.63
C THR A 5 13.98 26.73 38.40
N PHE A 6 14.26 26.04 37.30
CA PHE A 6 13.36 26.00 36.13
C PHE A 6 12.60 24.67 36.10
N LEU A 7 11.28 24.76 36.07
CA LEU A 7 10.33 23.67 35.86
C LEU A 7 10.13 23.52 34.34
N PHE A 8 10.56 22.41 33.75
CA PHE A 8 10.22 22.07 32.35
C PHE A 8 9.08 21.05 32.33
N LEU A 9 7.90 21.48 31.86
CA LEU A 9 6.85 20.60 31.39
C LEU A 9 7.33 19.93 30.09
N PHE A 10 7.66 18.65 30.14
CA PHE A 10 7.92 17.87 28.93
C PHE A 10 6.59 17.49 28.28
N PHE A 11 6.26 18.14 27.16
CA PHE A 11 5.36 17.54 26.18
C PHE A 11 6.10 16.35 25.57
N PHE A 12 5.50 15.16 25.62
CA PHE A 12 6.04 13.98 24.95
C PHE A 12 6.12 14.24 23.44
N SER A 13 7.32 14.51 22.94
CA SER A 13 7.69 14.26 21.55
C SER A 13 8.83 13.24 21.55
N PHE A 14 8.46 11.96 21.55
CA PHE A 14 9.42 10.91 21.22
C PHE A 14 9.51 10.81 19.69
N SER A 15 10.55 11.41 19.13
CA SER A 15 11.09 10.99 17.83
C SER A 15 12.37 10.22 18.11
N ILE A 16 12.23 8.91 18.31
CA ILE A 16 13.34 7.97 18.33
C ILE A 16 12.96 6.81 17.41
N THR A 17 13.46 6.83 16.18
CA THR A 17 13.30 5.70 15.26
C THR A 17 14.37 4.67 15.58
N PHE A 18 14.10 3.82 16.57
CA PHE A 18 14.72 2.50 16.60
C PHE A 18 13.94 1.62 15.63
N ALA A 19 14.65 0.93 14.73
CA ALA A 19 14.16 -0.37 14.30
C ALA A 19 14.09 -1.22 15.59
N GLN A 20 12.90 -1.37 16.18
CA GLN A 20 12.73 -2.21 17.35
C GLN A 20 12.82 -3.68 16.88
N LYS A 21 14.04 -4.18 17.04
CA LYS A 21 14.49 -5.54 16.85
C LYS A 21 14.15 -6.34 18.10
N ASP A 22 13.24 -7.29 17.99
CA ASP A 22 13.33 -8.53 18.77
C ASP A 22 14.19 -9.50 17.94
N ASP A 23 15.40 -9.73 18.45
CA ASP A 23 16.46 -10.66 18.07
C ASP A 23 16.96 -10.78 16.61
N PHE A 24 18.27 -10.58 16.46
CA PHE A 24 19.01 -10.81 15.23
C PHE A 24 19.15 -12.31 14.97
N LYS A 25 18.69 -12.74 13.80
CA LYS A 25 19.48 -13.61 12.91
C LYS A 25 19.42 -13.02 11.50
N LYS A 26 20.58 -12.62 10.96
CA LYS A 26 20.73 -12.12 9.59
C LYS A 26 20.16 -13.14 8.60
N PRO A 27 19.19 -12.79 7.75
CA PRO A 27 18.91 -13.57 6.55
C PRO A 27 19.96 -13.22 5.48
N ASN A 28 20.66 -14.24 5.01
CA ASN A 28 21.44 -14.16 3.78
C ASN A 28 20.47 -14.06 2.60
N THR A 29 20.14 -12.85 2.17
CA THR A 29 19.57 -12.61 0.84
C THR A 29 20.23 -11.36 0.27
N LEU A 30 21.02 -11.58 -0.78
CA LEU A 30 21.74 -10.57 -1.55
C LEU A 30 20.84 -9.37 -1.85
N MET A 31 21.16 -8.22 -1.26
CA MET A 31 20.65 -6.95 -1.77
C MET A 31 21.35 -6.68 -3.11
N PRO A 32 20.62 -6.43 -4.21
CA PRO A 32 21.24 -5.95 -5.43
C PRO A 32 21.96 -4.63 -5.14
N ASN A 33 23.21 -4.52 -5.60
CA ASN A 33 23.96 -3.27 -5.54
C ASN A 33 23.31 -2.28 -6.52
N GLY A 34 22.62 -1.28 -5.98
CA GLY A 34 22.03 -0.17 -6.73
C GLY A 34 20.57 -0.40 -7.10
N ILE A 35 19.67 0.38 -6.48
CA ILE A 35 18.30 0.58 -6.95
C ILE A 35 18.27 2.03 -7.45
N GLU A 36 18.47 2.21 -8.76
CA GLU A 36 18.60 3.55 -9.36
C GLU A 36 17.30 4.04 -10.02
N ASP A 37 16.28 3.19 -10.18
CA ASP A 37 15.04 3.54 -10.90
C ASP A 37 13.74 3.26 -10.11
N LEU A 38 12.75 4.15 -10.29
CA LEU A 38 11.40 4.06 -9.71
C LEU A 38 10.67 2.79 -10.17
N SER A 39 10.99 2.29 -11.36
CA SER A 39 10.47 1.03 -11.89
C SER A 39 10.98 -0.20 -11.10
N ASP A 40 12.21 -0.14 -10.58
CA ASP A 40 12.80 -1.21 -9.76
C ASP A 40 12.29 -1.17 -8.33
N ILE A 41 11.97 0.03 -7.81
CA ILE A 41 11.22 0.17 -6.55
C ILE A 41 9.80 -0.38 -6.71
N GLN A 42 9.12 -0.15 -7.83
CA GLN A 42 7.81 -0.76 -8.10
C GLN A 42 7.88 -2.28 -8.24
N LYS A 43 8.96 -2.84 -8.81
CA LYS A 43 9.20 -4.28 -8.84
C LYS A 43 9.49 -4.85 -7.46
N LEU A 44 10.29 -4.15 -6.65
CA LEU A 44 10.56 -4.52 -5.25
C LEU A 44 9.28 -4.46 -4.42
N HIS A 45 8.50 -3.39 -4.57
CA HIS A 45 7.17 -3.18 -3.99
C HIS A 45 6.21 -4.31 -4.38
N ARG A 46 6.18 -4.74 -5.66
CA ARG A 46 5.42 -5.93 -6.11
C ARG A 46 5.96 -7.26 -5.58
N ALA A 47 7.24 -7.35 -5.24
CA ALA A 47 7.84 -8.53 -4.62
C ALA A 47 7.52 -8.64 -3.11
N PHE A 48 7.25 -7.51 -2.45
CA PHE A 48 6.78 -7.44 -1.07
C PHE A 48 5.25 -7.50 -0.94
N LEU A 49 4.50 -7.17 -2.00
CA LEU A 49 3.10 -7.59 -2.09
C LEU A 49 3.04 -9.12 -2.06
N PRO A 50 2.04 -9.72 -1.39
CA PRO A 50 1.78 -11.16 -1.44
C PRO A 50 1.61 -11.63 -2.88
N ASN A 51 2.71 -12.02 -3.51
CA ASN A 51 2.69 -12.58 -4.85
C ASN A 51 1.85 -13.87 -4.77
N LYS A 52 0.95 -14.04 -5.73
CA LYS A 52 -0.12 -15.05 -5.77
C LYS A 52 0.33 -16.52 -5.73
N ASN A 53 1.59 -16.81 -5.46
CA ASN A 53 2.11 -18.16 -5.34
C ASN A 53 2.71 -18.40 -3.93
N LYS A 54 1.89 -19.07 -3.11
CA LYS A 54 2.24 -19.77 -1.86
C LYS A 54 2.70 -18.91 -0.68
N ILE A 55 1.79 -18.10 -0.14
CA ILE A 55 1.71 -18.02 1.33
C ILE A 55 1.01 -19.29 1.80
N THR A 56 1.79 -20.31 2.16
CA THR A 56 1.27 -21.49 2.85
C THR A 56 1.23 -21.23 4.35
N LYS A 57 0.32 -21.89 5.08
CA LYS A 57 0.20 -21.84 6.56
C LYS A 57 1.54 -21.96 7.31
N LYS A 58 2.56 -22.55 6.69
CA LYS A 58 3.90 -22.73 7.23
C LYS A 58 4.75 -21.44 7.27
N ASN A 59 4.51 -20.47 6.39
CA ASN A 59 5.22 -19.17 6.39
C ASN A 59 4.66 -18.18 7.41
N ILE A 60 3.42 -18.38 7.87
CA ILE A 60 2.82 -17.65 8.99
C ILE A 60 3.53 -18.01 10.31
N LEU A 61 4.17 -19.18 10.38
CA LEU A 61 4.71 -19.79 11.59
C LEU A 61 6.22 -19.54 11.84
N THR A 62 6.90 -18.69 11.07
CA THR A 62 8.33 -18.40 11.32
C THR A 62 8.65 -17.03 11.92
N THR A 63 7.78 -16.02 11.85
CA THR A 63 7.94 -14.77 12.67
C THR A 63 6.66 -13.98 12.98
N GLY A 64 5.53 -14.14 12.27
CA GLY A 64 4.31 -13.38 12.57
C GLY A 64 4.39 -11.86 12.40
N THR A 65 5.42 -11.34 11.72
CA THR A 65 5.66 -9.89 11.60
C THR A 65 5.19 -9.35 10.25
N VAL A 66 4.46 -8.24 10.27
CA VAL A 66 4.11 -7.43 9.09
C VAL A 66 4.94 -6.15 9.09
N VAL A 67 5.38 -5.69 7.91
CA VAL A 67 6.14 -4.44 7.76
C VAL A 67 5.16 -3.27 7.70
N ASP A 68 5.15 -2.41 8.72
CA ASP A 68 4.30 -1.21 8.76
C ASP A 68 4.91 0.00 8.06
N SER A 69 6.23 0.00 7.83
CA SER A 69 6.92 1.14 7.24
C SER A 69 8.28 0.80 6.64
N ILE A 70 8.66 1.55 5.60
CA ILE A 70 9.97 1.47 4.94
C ILE A 70 10.45 2.90 4.68
N VAL A 71 11.68 3.23 5.09
CA VAL A 71 12.33 4.50 4.72
C VAL A 71 13.47 4.22 3.76
N ILE A 72 13.42 4.85 2.58
CA ILE A 72 14.46 4.82 1.57
C ILE A 72 15.20 6.15 1.63
N ILE A 73 16.48 6.11 2.00
CA ILE A 73 17.33 7.28 2.11
C ILE A 73 18.14 7.42 0.80
N GLY A 74 18.08 8.60 0.20
CA GLY A 74 18.79 8.94 -1.03
C GLY A 74 18.59 10.41 -1.38
N ASN A 75 18.91 10.81 -2.62
CA ASN A 75 18.70 12.18 -3.11
C ASN A 75 17.27 12.68 -2.87
N ASN A 76 16.29 11.78 -3.00
CA ASN A 76 14.93 11.97 -2.52
C ASN A 76 14.66 10.93 -1.44
N THR A 77 14.63 11.36 -0.18
CA THR A 77 14.30 10.46 0.93
C THR A 77 12.79 10.25 0.97
N ILE A 78 12.35 8.99 0.93
CA ILE A 78 10.94 8.59 0.82
C ILE A 78 10.60 7.65 1.97
N LYS A 79 9.41 7.81 2.54
CA LYS A 79 8.84 6.92 3.55
C LYS A 79 7.54 6.31 3.03
N TYR A 80 7.46 5.00 3.13
CA TYR A 80 6.27 4.20 2.89
C TYR A 80 5.70 3.77 4.23
N LEU A 81 4.39 3.86 4.38
CA LEU A 81 3.61 3.47 5.55
C LEU A 81 2.51 2.52 5.10
N TYR A 82 2.25 1.48 5.88
CA TYR A 82 1.29 0.42 5.58
C TYR A 82 0.45 0.12 6.82
N GLU A 83 -0.86 0.12 6.63
CA GLU A 83 -1.82 -0.34 7.63
C GLU A 83 -2.51 -1.61 7.15
N TYR A 84 -2.86 -2.49 8.07
CA TYR A 84 -3.39 -3.82 7.76
C TYR A 84 -4.69 -4.08 8.50
N ASN A 85 -5.61 -4.82 7.88
CA ASN A 85 -6.77 -5.37 8.58
C ASN A 85 -6.39 -6.61 9.43
N SER A 86 -7.36 -7.13 10.19
CA SER A 86 -7.20 -8.34 11.02
C SER A 86 -6.82 -9.61 10.24
N ASN A 87 -7.04 -9.63 8.93
CA ASN A 87 -6.67 -10.73 8.04
C ASN A 87 -5.26 -10.53 7.41
N GLY A 88 -4.51 -9.51 7.84
CA GLY A 88 -3.16 -9.23 7.37
C GLY A 88 -3.08 -8.65 5.96
N LYS A 89 -4.18 -8.08 5.44
CA LYS A 89 -4.20 -7.39 4.14
C LYS A 89 -4.07 -5.89 4.31
N ILE A 90 -3.31 -5.26 3.42
CA ILE A 90 -3.11 -3.80 3.42
C ILE A 90 -4.47 -3.11 3.24
N VAL A 91 -4.81 -2.15 4.09
CA VAL A 91 -6.00 -1.29 3.97
C VAL A 91 -5.66 0.15 3.62
N LEU A 92 -4.45 0.58 3.97
CA LEU A 92 -3.92 1.90 3.63
C LEU A 92 -2.43 1.79 3.32
N HIS A 93 -2.01 2.45 2.26
CA HIS A 93 -0.61 2.65 1.88
C HIS A 93 -0.38 4.15 1.71
N THR A 94 0.52 4.73 2.48
CA THR A 94 0.84 6.16 2.42
C THR A 94 2.31 6.37 2.06
N VAL A 95 2.56 7.29 1.14
CA VAL A 95 3.90 7.71 0.72
C VAL A 95 4.12 9.15 1.18
N GLN A 96 5.24 9.36 1.88
CA GLN A 96 5.72 10.66 2.30
C GLN A 96 7.11 10.91 1.71
N LYS A 97 7.41 12.17 1.40
CA LYS A 97 8.73 12.62 0.95
C LYS A 97 9.33 13.54 1.99
N PHE A 98 10.61 13.37 2.28
CA PHE A 98 11.32 14.28 3.17
C PHE A 98 11.79 15.50 2.38
N LYS A 99 11.34 16.69 2.78
CA LYS A 99 11.68 17.97 2.14
C LYS A 99 11.64 19.08 3.19
N ASP A 100 12.58 20.03 3.11
CA ASP A 100 12.62 21.20 3.98
C ASP A 100 12.61 20.83 5.49
N ASN A 101 13.31 19.74 5.82
CA ASN A 101 13.42 19.19 7.18
C ASN A 101 12.11 18.61 7.75
N GLU A 102 11.12 18.32 6.91
CA GLU A 102 9.83 17.76 7.31
C GLU A 102 9.38 16.62 6.39
N TRP A 103 8.51 15.74 6.91
CA TRP A 103 7.84 14.72 6.10
C TRP A 103 6.56 15.29 5.50
N ILE A 104 6.52 15.35 4.17
CA ILE A 104 5.37 15.86 3.43
C ILE A 104 4.64 14.69 2.79
N ASN A 105 3.33 14.63 2.98
CA ASN A 105 2.47 13.67 2.28
C ASN A 105 2.63 13.84 0.75
N TYR A 106 2.64 12.72 0.04
CA TYR A 106 2.77 12.71 -1.40
C TYR A 106 1.60 11.99 -2.07
N TYR A 107 1.32 10.78 -1.62
CA TYR A 107 0.35 9.89 -2.24
C TYR A 107 -0.20 8.90 -1.22
N GLN A 108 -1.45 8.48 -1.39
CA GLN A 108 -1.98 7.34 -0.64
C GLN A 108 -2.92 6.47 -1.48
N GLU A 109 -2.98 5.19 -1.12
CA GLU A 109 -3.90 4.18 -1.67
C GLU A 109 -4.69 3.54 -0.54
N THR A 110 -6.01 3.46 -0.74
CA THR A 110 -6.91 2.75 0.18
C THR A 110 -7.46 1.50 -0.47
N TYR A 111 -7.58 0.43 0.31
CA TYR A 111 -8.03 -0.89 -0.13
C TYR A 111 -9.19 -1.37 0.74
N ASN A 112 -10.27 -1.83 0.12
CA ASN A 112 -11.38 -2.45 0.83
C ASN A 112 -11.67 -3.86 0.31
N TYR A 113 -12.07 -4.72 1.24
CA TYR A 113 -12.30 -6.14 0.99
C TYR A 113 -13.72 -6.53 1.40
N ASP A 114 -14.28 -7.53 0.72
CA ASP A 114 -15.48 -8.20 1.17
C ASP A 114 -15.19 -9.21 2.30
N ASP A 115 -16.25 -9.82 2.85
CA ASP A 115 -16.16 -10.82 3.93
C ASP A 115 -15.41 -12.09 3.53
N ARG A 116 -15.26 -12.34 2.21
CA ARG A 116 -14.48 -13.45 1.65
C ARG A 116 -13.03 -13.04 1.36
N ASN A 117 -12.63 -11.84 1.81
CA ASN A 117 -11.33 -11.24 1.62
C ASN A 117 -10.99 -10.90 0.15
N ASN A 118 -11.95 -10.76 -0.75
CA ASN A 118 -11.67 -10.28 -2.09
C ASN A 118 -11.56 -8.75 -2.11
N LEU A 119 -10.59 -8.20 -2.84
CA LEU A 119 -10.47 -6.76 -3.03
C LEU A 119 -11.67 -6.28 -3.87
N ILE A 120 -12.50 -5.40 -3.30
CA ILE A 120 -13.71 -4.85 -3.95
C ILE A 120 -13.55 -3.39 -4.39
N LEU A 121 -12.66 -2.65 -3.72
CA LEU A 121 -12.39 -1.25 -4.01
C LEU A 121 -10.91 -0.96 -3.73
N GLU A 122 -10.29 -0.23 -4.65
CA GLU A 122 -8.97 0.35 -4.49
C GLU A 122 -9.00 1.77 -5.09
N PHE A 123 -8.48 2.77 -4.39
CA PHE A 123 -8.38 4.12 -4.96
C PHE A 123 -7.14 4.86 -4.48
N GLY A 124 -6.61 5.70 -5.38
CA GLY A 124 -5.46 6.55 -5.14
C GLY A 124 -5.86 8.00 -4.91
N GLN A 125 -5.07 8.69 -4.08
CA GLN A 125 -5.20 10.12 -3.83
C GLN A 125 -3.82 10.78 -3.81
N ASN A 126 -3.70 11.97 -4.40
CA ASN A 126 -2.52 12.81 -4.30
C ASN A 126 -2.68 13.82 -3.17
N TRP A 127 -1.57 14.20 -2.54
CA TRP A 127 -1.56 15.32 -1.61
C TRP A 127 -1.38 16.63 -2.39
N VAL A 128 -2.39 17.50 -2.36
CA VAL A 128 -2.42 18.79 -3.06
C VAL A 128 -3.01 19.85 -2.14
N ASN A 129 -2.33 20.99 -1.99
CA ASN A 129 -2.78 22.12 -1.17
C ASN A 129 -3.29 21.70 0.22
N GLU A 130 -2.48 20.90 0.93
CA GLU A 130 -2.79 20.43 2.29
C GLU A 130 -4.04 19.55 2.39
N SER A 131 -4.44 18.89 1.31
CA SER A 131 -5.59 17.98 1.28
C SER A 131 -5.36 16.79 0.35
N TRP A 132 -6.04 15.67 0.63
CA TRP A 132 -6.05 14.50 -0.25
C TRP A 132 -7.07 14.71 -1.38
N VAL A 133 -6.59 14.64 -2.61
CA VAL A 133 -7.41 14.77 -3.82
C VAL A 133 -7.42 13.45 -4.57
N ASN A 134 -8.62 12.94 -4.83
CA ASN A 134 -8.84 11.71 -5.59
C ASN A 134 -8.17 11.76 -6.97
N THR A 135 -7.62 10.63 -7.42
CA THR A 135 -6.97 10.51 -8.74
C THR A 135 -7.64 9.44 -9.59
N TRP A 136 -7.74 8.23 -9.06
CA TRP A 136 -8.24 7.06 -9.76
C TRP A 136 -8.91 6.12 -8.77
N LYS A 137 -9.81 5.27 -9.28
CA LYS A 137 -10.50 4.24 -8.51
C LYS A 137 -10.70 2.99 -9.35
N TYR A 138 -10.41 1.84 -8.77
CA TYR A 138 -10.83 0.54 -9.27
C TYR A 138 -11.96 -0.03 -8.41
N THR A 139 -12.98 -0.58 -9.06
CA THR A 139 -14.04 -1.37 -8.40
C THR A 139 -14.06 -2.77 -8.99
N TYR A 140 -14.21 -3.77 -8.12
CA TYR A 140 -14.22 -5.17 -8.49
C TYR A 140 -15.50 -5.84 -8.00
N ALA A 141 -16.00 -6.80 -8.76
CA ALA A 141 -17.10 -7.66 -8.34
C ALA A 141 -16.75 -9.12 -8.59
N TYR A 142 -17.29 -9.99 -7.76
CA TYR A 142 -17.06 -11.43 -7.79
C TYR A 142 -18.41 -12.15 -7.76
N ASN A 143 -18.48 -13.33 -8.39
CA ASN A 143 -19.64 -14.20 -8.27
C ASN A 143 -19.58 -15.06 -7.01
N ASP A 144 -20.62 -15.85 -6.77
CA ASP A 144 -20.72 -16.73 -5.59
C ASP A 144 -19.63 -17.80 -5.52
N ARG A 145 -18.96 -18.10 -6.63
CA ARG A 145 -17.81 -19.03 -6.69
C ARG A 145 -16.47 -18.33 -6.49
N ASN A 146 -16.47 -17.07 -6.08
CA ASN A 146 -15.27 -16.26 -5.82
C ASN A 146 -14.47 -15.90 -7.09
N ASN A 147 -15.06 -16.06 -8.27
CA ASN A 147 -14.44 -15.64 -9.52
C ASN A 147 -14.76 -14.17 -9.77
N LYS A 148 -13.74 -13.39 -10.13
CA LYS A 148 -13.91 -11.98 -10.50
C LYS A 148 -14.73 -11.88 -11.77
N ILE A 149 -15.82 -11.11 -11.77
CA ILE A 149 -16.70 -10.90 -12.92
C ILE A 149 -16.61 -9.47 -13.47
N LEU A 150 -16.04 -8.54 -12.70
CA LEU A 150 -15.91 -7.14 -13.07
C LEU A 150 -14.59 -6.56 -12.58
N ARG A 151 -13.98 -5.71 -13.41
CA ARG A 151 -13.05 -4.66 -12.99
C ARG A 151 -13.44 -3.36 -13.70
N LEU A 152 -13.78 -2.32 -12.95
CA LEU A 152 -14.07 -0.98 -13.47
C LEU A 152 -12.97 -0.02 -13.01
N TRP A 153 -12.34 0.69 -13.94
CA TRP A 153 -11.44 1.80 -13.68
C TRP A 153 -12.16 3.13 -13.94
N GLN A 154 -12.09 4.02 -12.97
CA GLN A 154 -12.60 5.38 -13.05
C GLN A 154 -11.50 6.38 -12.73
N ASN A 155 -11.52 7.53 -13.41
CA ASN A 155 -10.67 8.68 -13.11
C ASN A 155 -11.48 9.74 -12.36
N TRP A 156 -10.82 10.53 -11.52
CA TRP A 156 -11.45 11.67 -10.87
C TRP A 156 -11.35 12.90 -11.77
N LYS A 157 -12.48 13.47 -12.18
CA LYS A 157 -12.55 14.67 -13.03
C LYS A 157 -13.74 15.52 -12.59
N ASN A 158 -13.53 16.84 -12.46
CA ASN A 158 -14.58 17.80 -12.12
C ASN A 158 -15.43 17.36 -10.90
N GLU A 159 -14.75 16.91 -9.84
CA GLU A 159 -15.38 16.46 -8.59
C GLU A 159 -16.27 15.20 -8.72
N GLU A 160 -16.11 14.44 -9.79
CA GLU A 160 -16.86 13.21 -10.04
C GLU A 160 -15.97 12.06 -10.55
N TRP A 161 -16.43 10.82 -10.33
CA TRP A 161 -15.79 9.61 -10.86
C TRP A 161 -16.29 9.33 -12.28
N VAL A 162 -15.39 9.47 -13.26
CA VAL A 162 -15.69 9.22 -14.67
C VAL A 162 -15.13 7.87 -15.09
N ASN A 163 -15.98 7.00 -15.64
CA ASN A 163 -15.54 5.71 -16.16
C ASN A 163 -14.48 5.88 -17.23
N SER A 164 -13.50 4.97 -17.26
CA SER A 164 -12.42 5.01 -18.24
C SER A 164 -12.23 3.65 -18.90
N GLU A 165 -12.16 2.58 -18.11
CA GLU A 165 -12.09 1.22 -18.64
C GLU A 165 -12.93 0.26 -17.81
N LYS A 166 -13.49 -0.76 -18.46
CA LYS A 166 -14.24 -1.83 -17.80
C LYS A 166 -13.89 -3.16 -18.45
N TYR A 167 -13.65 -4.12 -17.59
CA TYR A 167 -13.45 -5.51 -17.96
C TYR A 167 -14.57 -6.32 -17.35
N THR A 168 -15.25 -7.13 -18.18
CA THR A 168 -16.25 -8.10 -17.73
C THR A 168 -15.72 -9.49 -18.03
N TYR A 169 -15.86 -10.39 -17.07
CA TYR A 169 -15.30 -11.73 -17.15
C TYR A 169 -16.41 -12.78 -17.01
N ALA A 170 -16.37 -13.81 -17.85
CA ALA A 170 -17.25 -14.98 -17.73
C ALA A 170 -16.41 -16.24 -17.53
N HIS A 171 -16.92 -17.14 -16.68
CA HIS A 171 -16.24 -18.37 -16.31
C HIS A 171 -17.16 -19.56 -16.59
N ASP A 172 -16.57 -20.70 -16.96
CA ASP A 172 -17.31 -21.95 -17.07
C ASP A 172 -17.59 -22.56 -15.68
N ASP A 173 -18.25 -23.72 -15.67
CA ASP A 173 -18.58 -24.41 -14.42
C ASP A 173 -17.37 -24.95 -13.64
N ARG A 174 -16.20 -24.98 -14.27
CA ARG A 174 -14.94 -25.44 -13.68
C ARG A 174 -14.07 -24.26 -13.23
N ASN A 175 -14.62 -23.04 -13.20
CA ASN A 175 -13.94 -21.79 -12.87
C ASN A 175 -12.86 -21.36 -13.86
N ASN A 176 -12.85 -21.90 -15.07
CA ASN A 176 -11.95 -21.42 -16.12
C ASN A 176 -12.52 -20.15 -16.72
N LEU A 177 -11.67 -19.14 -16.93
CA LEU A 177 -12.03 -17.95 -17.69
C LEU A 177 -12.32 -18.35 -19.14
N ILE A 178 -13.53 -18.06 -19.62
CA ILE A 178 -13.95 -18.35 -21.01
C ILE A 178 -14.16 -17.09 -21.84
N LEU A 179 -14.31 -15.94 -21.18
CA LEU A 179 -14.53 -14.66 -21.85
C LEU A 179 -13.98 -13.51 -21.03
N GLU A 180 -13.27 -12.62 -21.71
CA GLU A 180 -12.88 -11.30 -21.22
C GLU A 180 -13.34 -10.25 -22.23
N LEU A 181 -14.21 -9.34 -21.79
CA LEU A 181 -14.68 -8.21 -22.59
C LEU A 181 -14.11 -6.92 -22.03
N TRP A 182 -13.37 -6.19 -22.85
CA TRP A 182 -12.86 -4.86 -22.54
C TRP A 182 -13.71 -3.78 -23.18
N GLN A 183 -14.00 -2.73 -22.43
CA GLN A 183 -14.71 -1.53 -22.85
C GLN A 183 -13.91 -0.32 -22.38
N ASN A 184 -13.76 0.67 -23.26
CA ASN A 184 -13.22 1.98 -22.94
C ASN A 184 -14.28 3.07 -23.12
N TRP A 185 -14.19 4.13 -22.34
CA TRP A 185 -15.01 5.33 -22.51
C TRP A 185 -14.20 6.38 -23.26
N VAL A 186 -14.73 6.83 -24.40
CA VAL A 186 -14.19 7.91 -25.24
C VAL A 186 -15.07 9.14 -25.10
#